data_AF-A0A1D8NPC0-F1
#
_entry.id   AF-A0A1D8NPC0-F1
#
_cell.length_a   1.000
_cell.length_b   1.000
_cell.length_c   1.000
_cell.angle_alpha   90.00
_cell.angle_beta   90.00
_cell.angle_gamma   90.00
#
_symmetry.space_group_name_H-M   'P 1'
#
loop_
_entity.id
_entity.type
_entity.pdbx_description
1 polymer ?
#
loop_
_entity_poly.entity_id
_entity_poly.type
_entity_poly.pdbx_seq_one_letter_code
_entity_poly.pdbx_strand_id
1 'polypeptide(L)'
;MGKKSVGQYMLRLVRTMVTQSHKSLKRARKNAVLDIVDTLRDPMASDSVLLNDIKRVLGAANPPTTLDQVQNKLISPAMMKKIRREERSDEGATERPEKELIHQKYEVEVSISGLGADGDGIAVEEREDGEKRVLVVPFALPGDKVKVRVYKKNLYFFQSEIVEVISKGDLRDDALTSCKYFGECSGCQYQFMDYEKQLNQKRNVVVNAFRYYCHTEDAVLPEVGPTFPSPETMGYRTKLTPHYDVPKTKSPEWLASPPPYGFNMKTVNRVLDIEDCPIGTPVVREGLKESREDVKLHYKTAKRGKTYLLRENTIKKEEGTFDKRCVTDNKAIVSEYIDNYRFDFTAGEFFQNNNSILPAVTAYVRENILLDGGKPPRFLVDAYCGSGLFSITCSQAVEKVYGVEISDESVKFARKNAELNKINNAVFLTGKAENIFKDLDCDPAQTCMIIDPPRKGTDEAFINQLVTFQPQRLVYVSCNVHTQARDVAYLLKQCPEYKVESIRGFDFFPQTKHVEGVAVLSYNGERTKREINGEVNSKTNCGVTNGETNGEINGTKIEETNETKG
;
A
#
# COMPACT_ATOMS: atom_id res chain seq x y z
N MET A 1 -34.77 41.72 -39.43
CA MET A 1 -34.49 40.42 -38.79
C MET A 1 -33.26 39.79 -39.43
N GLY A 2 -32.09 39.95 -38.82
CA GLY A 2 -30.81 39.44 -39.34
C GLY A 2 -30.39 38.17 -38.63
N LYS A 3 -30.43 37.05 -39.36
CA LYS A 3 -29.95 35.71 -38.96
C LYS A 3 -28.45 35.75 -38.61
N LYS A 4 -28.09 36.01 -37.35
CA LYS A 4 -26.81 35.54 -36.81
C LYS A 4 -26.98 34.06 -36.49
N SER A 5 -26.31 33.22 -37.27
CA SER A 5 -26.56 31.79 -37.37
C SER A 5 -26.34 31.08 -36.03
N VAL A 6 -27.27 30.17 -35.71
CA VAL A 6 -27.20 29.19 -34.62
C VAL A 6 -25.84 28.46 -34.59
N GLY A 7 -25.17 28.36 -35.75
CA GLY A 7 -23.82 27.81 -35.89
C GLY A 7 -22.73 28.55 -35.10
N GLN A 8 -22.80 29.89 -34.96
CA GLN A 8 -21.79 30.64 -34.19
C GLN A 8 -21.91 30.43 -32.67
N TYR A 9 -23.13 30.22 -32.16
CA TYR A 9 -23.36 29.93 -30.74
C TYR A 9 -22.95 28.50 -30.39
N MET A 10 -23.26 27.53 -31.27
CA MET A 10 -22.83 26.13 -31.14
C MET A 10 -21.30 25.98 -31.26
N LEU A 11 -20.62 26.70 -32.16
CA LEU A 11 -19.16 26.68 -32.23
C LEU A 11 -18.51 27.25 -30.96
N ARG A 12 -19.14 28.24 -30.31
CA ARG A 12 -18.65 28.83 -29.05
C ARG A 12 -18.85 27.87 -27.88
N LEU A 13 -19.98 27.18 -27.79
CA LEU A 13 -20.25 26.13 -26.81
C LEU A 13 -19.31 24.92 -26.98
N VAL A 14 -19.11 24.44 -28.21
CA VAL A 14 -18.17 23.35 -28.50
C VAL A 14 -16.74 23.77 -28.22
N ARG A 15 -16.31 25.01 -28.55
CA ARG A 15 -14.98 25.51 -28.16
C ARG A 15 -14.81 25.63 -26.65
N THR A 16 -15.83 26.05 -25.91
CA THR A 16 -15.79 26.12 -24.43
C THR A 16 -15.76 24.73 -23.79
N MET A 17 -16.54 23.77 -24.31
CA MET A 17 -16.52 22.37 -23.84
C MET A 17 -15.23 21.65 -24.20
N VAL A 18 -14.68 21.88 -25.40
CA VAL A 18 -13.39 21.33 -25.84
C VAL A 18 -12.23 21.96 -25.06
N THR A 19 -12.30 23.26 -24.72
CA THR A 19 -11.28 23.90 -23.87
C THR A 19 -11.39 23.52 -22.39
N GLN A 20 -12.60 23.30 -21.86
CA GLN A 20 -12.80 22.73 -20.52
C GLN A 20 -12.35 21.26 -20.46
N SER A 21 -12.62 20.47 -21.50
CA SER A 21 -12.15 19.09 -21.66
C SER A 21 -10.63 19.01 -21.85
N HIS A 22 -10.02 19.92 -22.63
CA HIS A 22 -8.57 20.01 -22.75
C HIS A 22 -7.89 20.50 -21.46
N LYS A 23 -8.53 21.38 -20.69
CA LYS A 23 -8.03 21.81 -19.37
C LYS A 23 -8.17 20.69 -18.34
N SER A 24 -9.24 19.90 -18.36
CA SER A 24 -9.40 18.73 -17.48
C SER A 24 -8.46 17.59 -17.88
N LEU A 25 -8.23 17.34 -19.17
CA LEU A 25 -7.23 16.40 -19.69
C LEU A 25 -5.79 16.88 -19.44
N LYS A 26 -5.50 18.18 -19.54
CA LYS A 26 -4.20 18.74 -19.15
C LYS A 26 -3.99 18.72 -17.64
N ARG A 27 -5.04 18.90 -16.82
CA ARG A 27 -4.97 18.77 -15.35
C ARG A 27 -4.86 17.31 -14.93
N ALA A 28 -5.54 16.38 -15.61
CA ALA A 28 -5.39 14.94 -15.41
C ALA A 28 -4.04 14.42 -15.89
N ARG A 29 -3.49 14.93 -17.01
CA ARG A 29 -2.12 14.63 -17.45
C ARG A 29 -1.08 15.29 -16.56
N LYS A 30 -1.30 16.51 -16.07
CA LYS A 30 -0.40 17.17 -15.12
C LYS A 30 -0.44 16.47 -13.77
N ASN A 31 -1.60 16.00 -13.31
CA ASN A 31 -1.75 15.18 -12.11
C ASN A 31 -1.18 13.78 -12.31
N ALA A 32 -1.30 13.16 -13.50
CA ALA A 32 -0.66 11.88 -13.80
C ALA A 32 0.86 12.01 -13.95
N VAL A 33 1.35 13.13 -14.50
CA VAL A 33 2.78 13.43 -14.58
C VAL A 33 3.31 13.83 -13.20
N LEU A 34 2.54 14.53 -12.37
CA LEU A 34 2.87 14.77 -10.96
C LEU A 34 2.83 13.48 -10.15
N ASP A 35 1.85 12.59 -10.35
CA ASP A 35 1.83 11.25 -9.74
C ASP A 35 3.03 10.42 -10.20
N ILE A 36 3.44 10.49 -11.47
CA ILE A 36 4.64 9.81 -11.98
C ILE A 36 5.91 10.44 -11.39
N VAL A 37 5.98 11.77 -11.30
CA VAL A 37 7.12 12.50 -10.71
C VAL A 37 7.18 12.30 -9.19
N ASP A 38 6.04 12.16 -8.51
CA ASP A 38 5.93 11.82 -7.08
C ASP A 38 6.24 10.34 -6.85
N THR A 39 5.86 9.44 -7.77
CA THR A 39 6.27 8.02 -7.72
C THR A 39 7.79 7.87 -7.96
N LEU A 40 8.38 8.75 -8.76
CA LEU A 40 9.83 8.81 -8.98
C LEU A 40 10.58 9.57 -7.86
N ARG A 41 9.88 10.34 -7.02
CA ARG A 41 10.40 11.02 -5.82
C ARG A 41 10.11 10.28 -4.52
N ASP A 42 9.27 9.24 -4.55
CA ASP A 42 8.95 8.43 -3.39
C ASP A 42 10.17 7.55 -3.05
N PRO A 43 10.89 7.82 -1.94
CA PRO A 43 11.97 6.95 -1.50
C PRO A 43 11.46 5.55 -1.12
N MET A 44 10.15 5.28 -1.11
CA MET A 44 9.48 3.99 -0.90
C MET A 44 8.90 3.36 -2.18
N ALA A 45 9.24 3.86 -3.37
CA ALA A 45 8.89 3.18 -4.62
C ALA A 45 9.32 1.70 -4.55
N SER A 46 8.58 0.78 -5.18
CA SER A 46 8.87 -0.68 -5.19
C SER A 46 10.36 -1.01 -5.38
N ASP A 47 11.05 -0.18 -6.18
CA ASP A 47 12.47 -0.30 -6.47
C ASP A 47 13.38 -0.04 -5.26
N SER A 48 13.04 0.85 -4.32
CA SER A 48 13.85 1.12 -3.12
C SER A 48 13.75 0.02 -2.07
N VAL A 49 12.55 -0.54 -1.88
CA VAL A 49 12.32 -1.72 -1.03
C VAL A 49 13.12 -2.90 -1.58
N LEU A 50 13.00 -3.16 -2.87
CA LEU A 50 13.76 -4.21 -3.55
C LEU A 50 15.27 -3.97 -3.44
N LEU A 51 15.76 -2.74 -3.56
CA LEU A 51 17.17 -2.42 -3.38
C LEU A 51 17.68 -2.76 -1.98
N ASN A 52 16.91 -2.45 -0.93
CA ASN A 52 17.29 -2.80 0.44
C ASN A 52 17.27 -4.32 0.66
N ASP A 53 16.30 -5.02 0.06
CA ASP A 53 16.28 -6.49 0.06
C ASP A 53 17.51 -7.09 -0.64
N ILE A 54 17.90 -6.54 -1.79
CA ILE A 54 19.10 -6.95 -2.51
C ILE A 54 20.33 -6.73 -1.62
N LYS A 55 20.50 -5.54 -1.03
CA LYS A 55 21.64 -5.25 -0.14
C LYS A 55 21.73 -6.24 1.02
N ARG A 56 20.58 -6.58 1.62
CA ARG A 56 20.46 -7.55 2.72
C ARG A 56 20.86 -8.96 2.29
N VAL A 57 20.26 -9.46 1.20
CA VAL A 57 20.50 -10.83 0.71
C VAL A 57 21.97 -11.02 0.30
N LEU A 58 22.62 -9.97 -0.19
CA LEU A 58 24.01 -10.02 -0.64
C LEU A 58 25.06 -9.76 0.45
N GLY A 59 24.66 -9.61 1.73
CA GLY A 59 25.59 -9.63 2.86
C GLY A 59 26.61 -8.47 2.91
N ALA A 60 26.31 -7.30 2.35
CA ALA A 60 27.22 -6.16 2.45
C ALA A 60 27.26 -5.60 3.89
N ALA A 61 28.31 -5.95 4.65
CA ALA A 61 28.57 -5.45 6.01
C ALA A 61 28.68 -3.91 6.12
N ASN A 62 28.84 -3.22 4.99
CA ASN A 62 28.64 -1.78 4.86
C ASN A 62 27.85 -1.54 3.56
N PRO A 63 26.54 -1.21 3.63
CA PRO A 63 25.76 -0.93 2.45
C PRO A 63 26.29 0.35 1.80
N PRO A 64 26.44 0.41 0.47
CA PRO A 64 26.61 1.69 -0.20
C PRO A 64 25.42 2.59 0.16
N THR A 65 25.72 3.71 0.82
CA THR A 65 24.76 4.67 1.38
C THR A 65 24.20 5.61 0.32
N THR A 66 24.75 5.60 -0.90
CA THR A 66 24.29 6.42 -2.03
C THR A 66 24.20 5.63 -3.34
N LEU A 67 23.39 6.13 -4.28
CA LEU A 67 23.30 5.63 -5.66
C LEU A 67 24.68 5.45 -6.32
N ASP A 68 25.58 6.42 -6.10
CA ASP A 68 26.93 6.42 -6.68
C ASP A 68 27.79 5.25 -6.18
N GLN A 69 27.61 4.83 -4.93
CA GLN A 69 28.40 3.73 -4.36
C GLN A 69 27.90 2.34 -4.81
N VAL A 70 26.61 2.20 -5.15
CA VAL A 70 26.06 1.02 -5.83
C VAL A 70 26.56 0.98 -7.27
N GLN A 71 26.52 2.12 -7.98
CA GLN A 71 27.05 2.28 -9.33
C GLN A 71 28.55 1.96 -9.40
N ASN A 72 29.36 2.43 -8.45
CA ASN A 72 30.81 2.20 -8.46
C ASN A 72 31.23 0.76 -8.10
N LYS A 73 30.37 -0.03 -7.43
CA LYS A 73 30.64 -1.46 -7.12
C LYS A 73 30.12 -2.43 -8.18
N LEU A 74 29.06 -2.07 -8.90
CA LEU A 74 28.40 -2.95 -9.89
C LEU A 74 28.70 -2.58 -11.34
N ILE A 75 29.19 -1.35 -11.60
CA ILE A 75 29.43 -0.84 -12.96
C ILE A 75 30.90 -0.45 -13.09
N SER A 76 31.59 -1.02 -14.08
CA SER A 76 33.01 -0.77 -14.28
C SER A 76 33.30 0.71 -14.62
N PRO A 77 34.48 1.26 -14.26
CA PRO A 77 34.88 2.63 -14.60
C PRO A 77 34.78 2.95 -16.11
N ALA A 78 34.95 1.93 -16.96
CA ALA A 78 34.81 2.04 -18.41
C ALA A 78 33.36 2.31 -18.85
N MET A 79 32.38 1.70 -18.18
CA MET A 79 30.96 1.89 -18.47
C MET A 79 30.46 3.24 -17.94
N MET A 80 30.96 3.72 -16.79
CA MET A 80 30.72 5.09 -16.31
C MET A 80 31.25 6.16 -17.27
N LYS A 81 32.42 5.91 -17.89
CA LYS A 81 33.00 6.81 -18.90
C LYS A 81 32.19 6.82 -20.21
N LYS A 82 31.46 5.73 -20.49
CA LYS A 82 30.56 5.59 -21.63
C LYS A 82 29.22 6.30 -21.38
N ILE A 83 28.61 6.11 -20.21
CA ILE A 83 27.39 6.80 -19.77
C ILE A 83 27.61 8.33 -19.72
N ARG A 84 28.71 8.80 -19.12
CA ARG A 84 29.05 10.24 -19.08
C ARG A 84 29.39 10.85 -20.45
N ARG A 85 29.80 10.02 -21.42
CA ARG A 85 30.01 10.45 -22.82
C ARG A 85 28.67 10.57 -23.56
N GLU A 86 27.74 9.65 -23.30
CA GLU A 86 26.40 9.62 -23.90
C GLU A 86 25.52 10.76 -23.34
N GLU A 87 25.66 11.11 -22.05
CA GLU A 87 24.94 12.26 -21.43
C GLU A 87 25.44 13.63 -21.92
N ARG A 88 26.71 13.74 -22.35
CA ARG A 88 27.27 14.99 -22.90
C ARG A 88 26.97 15.21 -24.38
N SER A 89 26.52 14.19 -25.10
CA SER A 89 26.25 14.27 -26.54
C SER A 89 24.81 14.71 -26.90
N ASP A 90 23.96 14.99 -25.91
CA ASP A 90 22.55 15.37 -26.15
C ASP A 90 22.34 16.87 -26.45
N GLU A 91 23.41 17.69 -26.45
CA GLU A 91 23.37 19.07 -26.94
C GLU A 91 23.88 19.15 -28.39
N GLY A 92 23.06 18.64 -29.31
CA GLY A 92 23.08 19.02 -30.71
C GLY A 92 23.86 18.11 -31.66
N ALA A 93 23.20 17.11 -32.23
CA ALA A 93 23.33 16.73 -33.64
C ALA A 93 22.25 15.71 -34.04
N THR A 94 21.71 15.93 -35.23
CA THR A 94 20.78 15.09 -35.98
C THR A 94 21.41 13.76 -36.41
N GLU A 95 20.56 12.74 -36.53
CA GLU A 95 20.83 11.32 -36.87
C GLU A 95 21.34 10.45 -35.70
N ARG A 96 20.40 9.67 -35.13
CA ARG A 96 20.66 8.67 -34.10
C ARG A 96 21.11 7.37 -34.76
N PRO A 97 22.32 6.85 -34.48
CA PRO A 97 22.63 5.46 -34.76
C PRO A 97 21.75 4.58 -33.86
N GLU A 98 21.23 3.50 -34.43
CA GLU A 98 20.31 2.58 -33.76
C GLU A 98 20.83 2.02 -32.43
N LYS A 99 19.87 1.85 -31.52
CA LYS A 99 19.96 1.15 -30.24
C LYS A 99 20.46 -0.30 -30.43
N GLU A 100 21.76 -0.52 -30.28
CA GLU A 100 22.31 -1.85 -30.03
C GLU A 100 22.97 -1.89 -28.65
N LEU A 101 22.18 -2.14 -27.60
CA LEU A 101 22.70 -2.69 -26.34
C LEU A 101 21.62 -3.50 -25.61
N ILE A 102 21.73 -4.83 -25.79
CA ILE A 102 21.20 -5.94 -24.99
C ILE A 102 19.67 -6.15 -25.05
N HIS A 103 19.20 -6.75 -26.15
CA HIS A 103 17.89 -7.40 -26.28
C HIS A 103 17.98 -8.94 -26.32
N GLN A 104 19.16 -9.53 -26.14
CA GLN A 104 19.28 -10.98 -26.17
C GLN A 104 18.72 -11.56 -24.87
N LYS A 105 17.56 -12.21 -24.99
CA LYS A 105 17.10 -13.17 -24.00
C LYS A 105 18.14 -14.28 -23.94
N TYR A 106 18.68 -14.51 -22.76
CA TYR A 106 19.62 -15.61 -22.50
C TYR A 106 19.14 -16.42 -21.31
N GLU A 107 19.61 -17.66 -21.24
CA GLU A 107 19.32 -18.56 -20.12
C GLU A 107 20.59 -18.77 -19.30
N VAL A 108 20.45 -18.78 -17.97
CA VAL A 108 21.55 -18.94 -17.03
C VAL A 108 21.10 -19.77 -15.83
N GLU A 109 21.98 -20.60 -15.30
CA GLU A 109 21.74 -21.30 -14.04
C GLU A 109 22.19 -20.44 -12.86
N VAL A 110 21.31 -20.29 -11.86
CA VAL A 110 21.61 -19.53 -10.65
C VAL A 110 21.07 -20.23 -9.41
N SER A 111 21.71 -19.98 -8.27
CA SER A 111 21.21 -20.37 -6.97
C SER A 111 20.50 -19.19 -6.31
N ILE A 112 19.30 -19.44 -5.78
CA ILE A 112 18.51 -18.41 -5.11
C ILE A 112 19.06 -18.18 -3.71
N SER A 113 19.47 -16.94 -3.43
CA SER A 113 20.11 -16.54 -2.17
C SER A 113 19.12 -16.08 -1.10
N GLY A 114 17.97 -15.53 -1.51
CA GLY A 114 17.00 -14.97 -0.57
C GLY A 114 15.67 -14.58 -1.23
N LEU A 115 14.74 -14.09 -0.41
CA LEU A 115 13.44 -13.54 -0.85
C LEU A 115 13.38 -12.05 -0.57
N GLY A 116 12.86 -11.29 -1.52
CA GLY A 116 12.43 -9.92 -1.30
C GLY A 116 11.08 -9.83 -0.58
N ALA A 117 10.73 -8.62 -0.14
CA ALA A 117 9.40 -8.29 0.39
C ALA A 117 8.29 -8.55 -0.65
N ASP A 118 8.65 -8.52 -1.93
CA ASP A 118 7.75 -8.83 -3.03
C ASP A 118 7.47 -10.34 -3.22
N GLY A 119 8.06 -11.20 -2.40
CA GLY A 119 7.92 -12.65 -2.47
C GLY A 119 8.63 -13.30 -3.66
N ASP A 120 9.44 -12.53 -4.38
CA ASP A 120 10.26 -13.01 -5.49
C ASP A 120 11.67 -13.38 -4.98
N GLY A 121 12.26 -14.42 -5.58
CA GLY A 121 13.62 -14.86 -5.30
C GLY A 121 14.66 -13.86 -5.80
N ILE A 122 15.76 -13.75 -5.07
CA ILE A 122 16.91 -12.92 -5.42
C ILE A 122 18.12 -13.83 -5.63
N ALA A 123 18.77 -13.69 -6.78
CA ALA A 123 19.98 -14.42 -7.12
C ALA A 123 21.06 -13.47 -7.65
N VAL A 124 22.31 -13.91 -7.58
CA VAL A 124 23.44 -13.25 -8.24
C VAL A 124 23.94 -14.13 -9.36
N GLU A 125 23.93 -13.57 -10.57
CA GLU A 125 24.68 -14.11 -11.70
C GLU A 125 26.10 -13.51 -11.66
N GLU A 126 27.11 -14.39 -11.65
CA GLU A 126 28.50 -14.01 -11.84
C GLU A 126 28.91 -14.40 -13.27
N ARG A 127 29.29 -13.42 -14.08
CA ARG A 127 29.64 -13.62 -15.49
C ARG A 127 31.13 -13.91 -15.65
N GLU A 128 31.49 -14.44 -16.81
CA GLU A 128 32.90 -14.77 -17.16
C GLU A 128 33.84 -13.56 -17.10
N ASP A 129 33.32 -12.36 -17.32
CA ASP A 129 34.05 -11.09 -17.21
C ASP A 129 34.17 -10.57 -15.76
N GLY A 130 33.68 -11.33 -14.77
CA GLY A 130 33.64 -10.96 -13.36
C GLY A 130 32.53 -9.98 -13.00
N GLU A 131 31.67 -9.57 -13.95
CA GLU A 131 30.51 -8.72 -13.68
C GLU A 131 29.47 -9.50 -12.85
N LYS A 132 28.96 -8.87 -11.79
CA LYS A 132 27.87 -9.42 -10.97
C LYS A 132 26.56 -8.74 -11.30
N ARG A 133 25.53 -9.53 -11.58
CA ARG A 133 24.17 -9.05 -11.87
C ARG A 133 23.19 -9.62 -10.88
N VAL A 134 22.26 -8.78 -10.44
CA VAL A 134 21.18 -9.19 -9.56
C VAL A 134 19.97 -9.59 -10.39
N LEU A 135 19.51 -10.83 -10.21
CA LEU A 135 18.34 -11.37 -10.86
C LEU A 135 17.18 -11.42 -9.86
N VAL A 136 16.02 -10.91 -10.28
CA VAL A 136 14.74 -11.14 -9.61
C VAL A 136 14.04 -12.29 -10.31
N VAL A 137 13.74 -13.33 -9.55
CA VAL A 137 13.24 -14.61 -10.03
C VAL A 137 11.91 -14.93 -9.34
N PRO A 138 10.77 -14.59 -9.96
CA PRO A 138 9.46 -14.98 -9.44
C PRO A 138 9.32 -16.49 -9.27
N PHE A 139 8.58 -16.90 -8.24
CA PHE A 139 8.31 -18.32 -7.93
C PHE A 139 9.56 -19.17 -7.63
N ALA A 140 10.65 -18.53 -7.20
CA ALA A 140 11.86 -19.19 -6.74
C ALA A 140 12.03 -18.99 -5.23
N LEU A 141 12.47 -20.03 -4.51
CA LEU A 141 12.71 -19.98 -3.07
C LEU A 141 14.20 -20.08 -2.73
N PRO A 142 14.63 -19.51 -1.59
CA PRO A 142 16.01 -19.62 -1.14
C PRO A 142 16.45 -21.09 -1.04
N GLY A 143 17.63 -21.38 -1.56
CA GLY A 143 18.17 -22.74 -1.67
C GLY A 143 17.80 -23.47 -2.97
N ASP A 144 16.84 -22.97 -3.75
CA ASP A 144 16.59 -23.51 -5.09
C ASP A 144 17.80 -23.25 -6.01
N LYS A 145 18.11 -24.23 -6.88
CA LYS A 145 18.94 -24.03 -8.07
C LYS A 145 18.02 -24.05 -9.28
N VAL A 146 18.03 -22.99 -10.08
CA VAL A 146 17.10 -22.81 -11.19
C VAL A 146 17.83 -22.40 -12.46
N LYS A 147 17.31 -22.86 -13.60
CA LYS A 147 17.62 -22.28 -14.91
C LYS A 147 16.61 -21.18 -15.19
N VAL A 148 17.08 -19.96 -15.42
CA VAL A 148 16.22 -18.80 -15.63
C VAL A 148 16.48 -18.18 -16.99
N ARG A 149 15.44 -17.62 -17.60
CA ARG A 149 15.55 -16.78 -18.79
C ARG A 149 15.47 -15.31 -18.39
N VAL A 150 16.52 -14.56 -18.66
CA VAL A 150 16.54 -13.11 -18.42
C VAL A 150 15.85 -12.41 -19.59
N TYR A 151 14.85 -11.58 -19.30
CA TYR A 151 14.03 -10.94 -20.35
C TYR A 151 13.92 -9.43 -20.26
N LYS A 152 14.26 -8.81 -19.12
CA LYS A 152 14.21 -7.35 -18.97
C LYS A 152 15.32 -6.84 -18.06
N LYS A 153 16.02 -5.82 -18.51
CA LYS A 153 16.95 -5.03 -17.69
C LYS A 153 16.23 -3.84 -17.07
N ASN A 154 16.37 -3.67 -15.75
CA ASN A 154 16.04 -2.43 -15.05
C ASN A 154 17.34 -1.76 -14.58
N LEU A 155 17.21 -0.64 -13.87
CA LEU A 155 18.37 0.17 -13.46
C LEU A 155 19.34 -0.60 -12.54
N TYR A 156 18.83 -1.43 -11.62
CA TYR A 156 19.63 -2.11 -10.59
C TYR A 156 19.55 -3.63 -10.60
N PHE A 157 18.62 -4.19 -11.36
CA PHE A 157 18.35 -5.63 -11.39
C PHE A 157 17.79 -6.05 -12.74
N PHE A 158 17.81 -7.35 -12.98
CA PHE A 158 17.26 -7.97 -14.18
C PHE A 158 16.05 -8.82 -13.78
N GLN A 159 14.96 -8.72 -14.55
CA GLN A 159 13.83 -9.62 -14.41
C GLN A 159 14.07 -10.87 -15.22
N SER A 160 13.70 -11.99 -14.61
CA SER A 160 13.84 -13.32 -15.18
C SER A 160 12.57 -14.14 -14.96
N GLU A 161 12.45 -15.21 -15.72
CA GLU A 161 11.42 -16.24 -15.55
C GLU A 161 12.10 -17.60 -15.39
N ILE A 162 11.55 -18.47 -14.56
CA ILE A 162 12.07 -19.84 -14.40
C ILE A 162 11.76 -20.62 -15.68
N VAL A 163 12.80 -21.24 -16.26
CA VAL A 163 12.68 -22.23 -17.33
C VAL A 163 12.61 -23.63 -16.73
N GLU A 164 13.43 -23.89 -15.71
CA GLU A 164 13.54 -25.19 -15.06
C GLU A 164 13.99 -25.03 -13.60
N VAL A 165 13.43 -25.86 -12.71
CA VAL A 165 13.94 -26.03 -11.33
C VAL A 165 14.86 -27.24 -11.32
N ILE A 166 16.17 -26.98 -11.23
CA ILE A 166 17.22 -28.01 -11.30
C ILE A 166 17.31 -28.78 -9.99
N SER A 167 17.27 -28.07 -8.85
CA SER A 167 17.20 -28.66 -7.52
C SER A 167 16.36 -27.79 -6.59
N LYS A 168 15.54 -28.44 -5.77
CA LYS A 168 14.65 -27.78 -4.80
C LYS A 168 15.38 -27.56 -3.48
N GLY A 169 15.25 -26.38 -2.89
CA GLY A 169 15.71 -26.11 -1.52
C GLY A 169 14.71 -26.56 -0.45
N ASP A 170 15.10 -26.54 0.82
CA ASP A 170 14.29 -27.02 1.96
C ASP A 170 12.98 -26.23 2.17
N LEU A 171 12.86 -25.04 1.60
CA LEU A 171 11.65 -24.21 1.70
C LEU A 171 10.59 -24.59 0.65
N ARG A 172 10.96 -25.34 -0.41
CA ARG A 172 10.08 -25.69 -1.52
C ARG A 172 9.53 -27.11 -1.35
N ASP A 173 8.21 -27.20 -1.32
CA ASP A 173 7.44 -28.42 -1.51
C ASP A 173 6.32 -28.18 -2.53
N ASP A 174 6.54 -28.62 -3.77
CA ASP A 174 5.57 -28.43 -4.84
C ASP A 174 4.26 -29.22 -4.61
N ALA A 175 4.26 -30.26 -3.76
CA ALA A 175 3.06 -31.05 -3.45
C ALA A 175 2.00 -30.25 -2.68
N LEU A 176 2.38 -29.13 -2.06
CA LEU A 176 1.47 -28.19 -1.39
C LEU A 176 0.67 -27.33 -2.39
N THR A 177 1.09 -27.28 -3.67
CA THR A 177 0.47 -26.42 -4.68
C THR A 177 -0.91 -26.96 -5.08
N SER A 178 -1.96 -26.23 -4.75
CA SER A 178 -3.34 -26.61 -5.07
C SER A 178 -3.89 -25.95 -6.33
N CYS A 179 -3.35 -24.79 -6.73
CA CYS A 179 -3.78 -24.06 -7.91
C CYS A 179 -2.90 -24.41 -9.12
N LYS A 180 -3.50 -24.97 -10.17
CA LYS A 180 -2.79 -25.30 -11.42
C LYS A 180 -2.23 -24.09 -12.19
N TYR A 181 -2.64 -22.88 -11.83
CA TYR A 181 -2.16 -21.63 -12.43
C TYR A 181 -1.02 -20.98 -11.64
N PHE A 182 -0.67 -21.55 -10.49
CA PHE A 182 0.45 -21.08 -9.70
C PHE A 182 1.76 -21.26 -10.49
N GLY A 183 2.65 -20.26 -10.44
CA GLY A 183 3.82 -20.17 -11.34
C GLY A 183 3.61 -19.28 -12.56
N GLU A 184 2.36 -18.95 -12.91
CA GLU A 184 2.03 -18.03 -14.01
C GLU A 184 1.18 -16.85 -13.54
N CYS A 185 0.12 -17.13 -12.77
CA CYS A 185 -0.80 -16.12 -12.24
C CYS A 185 -0.08 -15.19 -11.24
N SER A 186 -0.34 -13.88 -11.33
CA SER A 186 0.24 -12.89 -10.40
C SER A 186 -0.38 -12.90 -9.00
N GLY A 187 -1.38 -13.74 -8.73
CA GLY A 187 -2.20 -13.69 -7.52
C GLY A 187 -1.53 -14.20 -6.25
N CYS A 188 -0.85 -15.35 -6.33
CA CYS A 188 -0.20 -16.02 -5.18
C CYS A 188 1.31 -16.13 -5.41
N GLN A 189 2.10 -16.17 -4.34
CA GLN A 189 3.57 -16.29 -4.40
C GLN A 189 4.11 -17.53 -3.67
N TYR A 190 3.37 -18.11 -2.72
CA TYR A 190 3.93 -19.05 -1.75
C TYR A 190 3.24 -20.43 -1.67
N GLN A 191 2.42 -20.84 -2.65
CA GLN A 191 1.66 -22.10 -2.52
C GLN A 191 2.54 -23.35 -2.33
N PHE A 192 3.79 -23.34 -2.80
CA PHE A 192 4.78 -24.40 -2.61
C PHE A 192 5.57 -24.29 -1.29
N MET A 193 5.17 -23.43 -0.36
CA MET A 193 5.87 -23.16 0.89
C MET A 193 4.95 -23.49 2.05
N ASP A 194 5.45 -24.28 3.00
CA ASP A 194 4.72 -24.58 4.23
C ASP A 194 4.24 -23.29 4.93
N TYR A 195 3.03 -23.33 5.49
CA TYR A 195 2.37 -22.13 5.97
C TYR A 195 3.13 -21.44 7.12
N GLU A 196 3.75 -22.18 8.03
CA GLU A 196 4.57 -21.59 9.10
C GLU A 196 5.79 -20.85 8.54
N LYS A 197 6.38 -21.38 7.45
CA LYS A 197 7.46 -20.69 6.73
C LYS A 197 6.95 -19.41 6.06
N GLN A 198 5.71 -19.38 5.56
CA GLN A 198 5.08 -18.15 5.03
C GLN A 198 4.92 -17.09 6.12
N LEU A 199 4.43 -17.47 7.32
CA LEU A 199 4.25 -16.56 8.45
C LEU A 199 5.58 -15.97 8.92
N ASN A 200 6.63 -16.80 8.96
CA ASN A 200 7.99 -16.36 9.26
C ASN A 200 8.55 -15.42 8.19
N GLN A 201 8.32 -15.69 6.91
CA GLN A 201 8.70 -14.77 5.83
C GLN A 201 7.98 -13.42 5.96
N LYS A 202 6.67 -13.42 6.25
CA LYS A 202 5.89 -12.20 6.49
C LYS A 202 6.40 -11.42 7.70
N ARG A 203 6.73 -12.10 8.80
CA ARG A 203 7.37 -11.49 9.98
C ARG A 203 8.68 -10.82 9.59
N ASN A 204 9.52 -11.49 8.80
CA ASN A 204 10.78 -10.94 8.33
C ASN A 204 10.60 -9.68 7.48
N VAL A 205 9.54 -9.60 6.67
CA VAL A 205 9.20 -8.37 5.92
C VAL A 205 8.92 -7.22 6.88
N VAL A 206 8.15 -7.44 7.95
CA VAL A 206 7.89 -6.41 8.98
C VAL A 206 9.17 -6.02 9.72
N VAL A 207 9.98 -7.00 10.15
CA VAL A 207 11.28 -6.76 10.81
C VAL A 207 12.18 -5.88 9.94
N ASN A 208 12.31 -6.22 8.65
CA ASN A 208 13.16 -5.47 7.73
C ASN A 208 12.59 -4.08 7.45
N ALA A 209 11.27 -3.94 7.33
CA ALA A 209 10.64 -2.63 7.15
C ALA A 209 11.00 -1.67 8.28
N PHE A 210 10.81 -2.09 9.53
CA PHE A 210 11.18 -1.26 10.68
C PHE A 210 12.69 -1.05 10.80
N ARG A 211 13.50 -2.08 10.53
CA ARG A 211 14.97 -1.96 10.55
C ARG A 211 15.50 -0.92 9.57
N TYR A 212 14.95 -0.84 8.36
CA TYR A 212 15.48 0.00 7.27
C TYR A 212 14.76 1.34 7.09
N TYR A 213 13.56 1.49 7.64
CA TYR A 213 12.76 2.71 7.44
C TYR A 213 12.40 3.42 8.75
N CYS A 214 12.60 2.78 9.90
CA CYS A 214 12.47 3.40 11.21
C CYS A 214 13.85 3.64 11.85
N HIS A 215 14.71 4.36 11.14
CA HIS A 215 16.03 4.76 11.64
C HIS A 215 15.91 5.96 12.58
N THR A 216 15.96 5.70 13.87
CA THR A 216 16.06 6.72 14.92
C THR A 216 17.24 6.34 15.81
N GLU A 217 18.22 7.24 15.94
CA GLU A 217 19.43 6.98 16.74
C GLU A 217 19.10 6.70 18.22
N ASP A 218 17.97 7.23 18.71
CA ASP A 218 17.58 7.18 20.12
C ASP A 218 16.37 6.28 20.44
N ALA A 219 15.55 5.88 19.46
CA ALA A 219 14.35 5.09 19.75
C ALA A 219 14.63 3.58 19.77
N VAL A 220 14.40 2.96 20.94
CA VAL A 220 14.46 1.51 21.10
C VAL A 220 13.15 0.90 20.60
N LEU A 221 13.21 0.23 19.46
CA LEU A 221 12.07 -0.52 18.93
C LEU A 221 11.93 -1.88 19.63
N PRO A 222 10.69 -2.33 19.92
CA PRO A 222 10.45 -3.67 20.45
C PRO A 222 10.72 -4.73 19.39
N GLU A 223 10.94 -5.97 19.82
CA GLU A 223 10.99 -7.09 18.88
C GLU A 223 9.65 -7.25 18.17
N VAL A 224 9.69 -7.33 16.83
CA VAL A 224 8.52 -7.69 16.03
C VAL A 224 8.15 -9.13 16.36
N GLY A 225 6.97 -9.37 16.92
CA GLY A 225 6.58 -10.72 17.30
C GLY A 225 6.08 -11.57 16.13
N PRO A 226 5.58 -12.78 16.44
CA PRO A 226 5.04 -13.69 15.45
C PRO A 226 3.90 -13.05 14.63
N THR A 227 3.85 -13.37 13.34
CA THR A 227 2.71 -13.02 12.48
C THR A 227 1.48 -13.82 12.93
N PHE A 228 0.34 -13.17 13.12
CA PHE A 228 -0.92 -13.84 13.39
C PHE A 228 -1.38 -14.64 12.15
N PRO A 229 -1.67 -15.93 12.30
CA PRO A 229 -2.17 -16.75 11.21
C PRO A 229 -3.61 -16.37 10.84
N SER A 230 -3.93 -16.44 9.55
CA SER A 230 -5.31 -16.61 9.09
C SER A 230 -5.85 -17.96 9.56
N PRO A 231 -7.10 -18.02 10.07
CA PRO A 231 -7.77 -19.30 10.32
C PRO A 231 -7.98 -20.13 9.05
N GLU A 232 -8.24 -19.47 7.93
CA GLU A 232 -8.42 -20.12 6.62
C GLU A 232 -7.26 -19.75 5.68
N THR A 233 -6.56 -20.75 5.15
CA THR A 233 -5.43 -20.54 4.21
C THR A 233 -5.82 -20.63 2.74
N MET A 234 -7.01 -21.18 2.47
CA MET A 234 -7.66 -21.31 1.17
C MET A 234 -9.14 -20.94 1.33
N GLY A 235 -9.87 -20.70 0.24
CA GLY A 235 -11.31 -20.41 0.33
C GLY A 235 -11.71 -19.16 1.13
N TYR A 236 -10.76 -18.30 1.51
CA TYR A 236 -11.00 -17.16 2.41
C TYR A 236 -11.43 -15.88 1.68
N ARG A 237 -11.12 -15.76 0.39
CA ARG A 237 -11.16 -14.48 -0.33
C ARG A 237 -12.58 -14.16 -0.80
N THR A 238 -13.20 -13.16 -0.15
CA THR A 238 -14.60 -12.75 -0.37
C THR A 238 -14.78 -11.82 -1.58
N LYS A 239 -13.69 -11.37 -2.23
CA LYS A 239 -13.74 -10.53 -3.44
C LYS A 239 -12.71 -10.96 -4.48
N LEU A 240 -13.18 -11.23 -5.69
CA LEU A 240 -12.35 -11.39 -6.88
C LEU A 240 -12.76 -10.37 -7.95
N THR A 241 -11.79 -9.96 -8.76
CA THR A 241 -12.02 -9.03 -9.87
C THR A 241 -11.41 -9.53 -11.18
N PRO A 242 -11.88 -10.65 -11.73
CA PRO A 242 -11.38 -11.19 -12.99
C PRO A 242 -11.72 -10.26 -14.17
N HIS A 243 -10.89 -10.27 -15.19
CA HIS A 243 -11.03 -9.41 -16.36
C HIS A 243 -10.66 -10.13 -17.66
N TYR A 244 -11.11 -9.55 -18.77
CA TYR A 244 -10.67 -9.91 -20.12
C TYR A 244 -10.39 -8.64 -20.92
N ASP A 245 -9.51 -8.77 -21.91
CA ASP A 245 -9.17 -7.69 -22.84
C ASP A 245 -9.87 -7.84 -24.19
N VAL A 246 -10.11 -6.71 -24.84
CA VAL A 246 -10.60 -6.65 -26.23
C VAL A 246 -9.55 -5.95 -27.09
N PRO A 247 -9.08 -6.57 -28.18
CA PRO A 247 -8.11 -5.95 -29.08
C PRO A 247 -8.73 -4.75 -29.80
N LYS A 248 -7.87 -3.84 -30.29
CA LYS A 248 -8.32 -2.65 -31.05
C LYS A 248 -9.11 -3.04 -32.31
N THR A 249 -8.69 -4.12 -32.97
CA THR A 249 -9.35 -4.69 -34.15
C THR A 249 -9.67 -6.15 -33.86
N LYS A 250 -10.93 -6.55 -34.08
CA LYS A 250 -11.38 -7.93 -33.89
C LYS A 250 -11.11 -8.72 -35.17
N SER A 251 -10.00 -9.46 -35.20
CA SER A 251 -9.70 -10.36 -36.31
C SER A 251 -10.70 -11.53 -36.34
N PRO A 252 -10.88 -12.19 -37.51
CA PRO A 252 -11.65 -13.42 -37.59
C PRO A 252 -11.17 -14.49 -36.59
N GLU A 253 -9.85 -14.59 -36.38
CA GLU A 253 -9.23 -15.47 -35.39
C GLU A 253 -9.69 -15.16 -33.96
N TRP A 254 -9.70 -13.88 -33.57
CA TRP A 254 -10.19 -13.48 -32.25
C TRP A 254 -11.69 -13.75 -32.07
N LEU A 255 -12.48 -13.67 -33.14
CA LEU A 255 -13.92 -13.97 -33.11
C LEU A 255 -14.23 -15.47 -33.08
N ALA A 256 -13.24 -16.34 -33.31
CA ALA A 256 -13.42 -17.79 -33.36
C ALA A 256 -13.63 -18.42 -31.97
N SER A 257 -13.01 -17.86 -30.92
CA SER A 257 -13.11 -18.36 -29.54
C SER A 257 -13.17 -17.22 -28.52
N PRO A 258 -13.74 -17.44 -27.32
CA PRO A 258 -13.71 -16.45 -26.24
C PRO A 258 -12.28 -16.05 -25.85
N PRO A 259 -12.03 -14.79 -25.48
CA PRO A 259 -10.72 -14.35 -25.02
C PRO A 259 -10.37 -14.97 -23.66
N PRO A 260 -9.08 -15.01 -23.27
CA PRO A 260 -8.69 -15.32 -21.90
C PRO A 260 -9.43 -14.46 -20.89
N TYR A 261 -9.97 -15.10 -19.85
CA TYR A 261 -10.69 -14.46 -18.77
C TYR A 261 -10.13 -14.92 -17.42
N GLY A 262 -9.68 -13.97 -16.60
CA GLY A 262 -9.03 -14.32 -15.34
C GLY A 262 -8.24 -13.16 -14.77
N PHE A 263 -6.98 -13.43 -14.43
CA PHE A 263 -6.07 -12.47 -13.81
C PHE A 263 -4.81 -12.28 -14.64
N ASN A 264 -4.00 -11.26 -14.33
CA ASN A 264 -2.78 -11.03 -15.07
C ASN A 264 -1.72 -12.10 -14.78
N MET A 265 -0.89 -12.39 -15.78
CA MET A 265 0.33 -13.17 -15.59
C MET A 265 1.37 -12.34 -14.81
N LYS A 266 2.26 -13.01 -14.07
CA LYS A 266 3.30 -12.36 -13.25
C LYS A 266 4.41 -11.71 -14.09
N THR A 267 4.87 -12.36 -15.15
CA THR A 267 6.03 -11.92 -15.96
C THR A 267 5.62 -11.21 -17.26
N VAL A 268 4.40 -11.44 -17.75
CA VAL A 268 3.91 -10.91 -19.01
C VAL A 268 2.66 -10.07 -18.78
N ASN A 269 2.55 -8.92 -19.43
CA ASN A 269 1.36 -8.07 -19.36
C ASN A 269 0.23 -8.63 -20.25
N ARG A 270 -0.33 -9.77 -19.86
CA ARG A 270 -1.44 -10.47 -20.51
C ARG A 270 -2.35 -11.09 -19.47
N VAL A 271 -3.63 -11.24 -19.83
CA VAL A 271 -4.61 -12.00 -19.04
C VAL A 271 -4.34 -13.49 -19.20
N LEU A 272 -4.24 -14.19 -18.08
CA LEU A 272 -4.23 -15.65 -17.96
C LEU A 272 -5.68 -16.13 -17.88
N ASP A 273 -6.01 -17.16 -18.67
CA ASP A 273 -7.34 -17.75 -18.63
C ASP A 273 -7.48 -18.67 -17.41
N ILE A 274 -8.34 -18.30 -16.45
CA ILE A 274 -8.47 -18.94 -15.14
C ILE A 274 -9.92 -19.37 -14.92
N GLU A 275 -10.22 -20.67 -14.93
CA GLU A 275 -11.59 -21.15 -14.69
C GLU A 275 -11.97 -21.22 -13.21
N ASP A 276 -10.97 -21.34 -12.34
CA ASP A 276 -11.17 -21.44 -10.91
C ASP A 276 -10.04 -20.80 -10.09
N CYS A 277 -10.39 -20.24 -8.93
CA CYS A 277 -9.46 -19.62 -8.00
C CYS A 277 -9.64 -20.21 -6.59
N PRO A 278 -8.79 -21.19 -6.19
CA PRO A 278 -8.95 -21.93 -4.94
C PRO A 278 -8.91 -21.09 -3.65
N ILE A 279 -8.33 -19.88 -3.69
CA ILE A 279 -8.33 -18.96 -2.54
C ILE A 279 -9.65 -18.20 -2.38
N GLY A 280 -10.52 -18.18 -3.41
CA GLY A 280 -11.85 -17.56 -3.36
C GLY A 280 -12.85 -18.41 -2.58
N THR A 281 -13.79 -17.76 -1.88
CA THR A 281 -14.88 -18.49 -1.20
C THR A 281 -15.72 -19.30 -2.20
N PRO A 282 -16.42 -20.37 -1.76
CA PRO A 282 -17.22 -21.21 -2.67
C PRO A 282 -18.18 -20.42 -3.56
N VAL A 283 -18.84 -19.39 -3.01
CA VAL A 283 -19.81 -18.58 -3.74
C VAL A 283 -19.13 -17.66 -4.75
N VAL A 284 -17.95 -17.11 -4.41
CA VAL A 284 -17.16 -16.27 -5.33
C VAL A 284 -16.56 -17.11 -6.46
N ARG A 285 -16.15 -18.36 -6.18
CA ARG A 285 -15.73 -19.33 -7.20
C ARG A 285 -16.86 -19.68 -8.15
N GLU A 286 -18.08 -19.82 -7.66
CA GLU A 286 -19.25 -20.04 -8.53
C GLU A 286 -19.53 -18.79 -9.38
N GLY A 287 -19.48 -17.59 -8.79
CA GLY A 287 -19.59 -16.34 -9.53
C GLY A 287 -18.53 -16.19 -10.64
N LEU A 288 -17.32 -16.76 -10.46
CA LEU A 288 -16.29 -16.79 -11.51
C LEU A 288 -16.71 -17.65 -12.71
N LYS A 289 -17.37 -18.79 -12.48
CA LYS A 289 -17.92 -19.63 -13.54
C LYS A 289 -19.08 -18.94 -14.26
N GLU A 290 -20.01 -18.36 -13.51
CA GLU A 290 -21.17 -17.65 -14.07
C GLU A 290 -20.73 -16.46 -14.95
N SER A 291 -19.81 -15.64 -14.44
CA SER A 291 -19.28 -14.49 -15.18
C SER A 291 -18.45 -14.89 -16.40
N ARG A 292 -17.79 -16.06 -16.38
CA ARG A 292 -17.15 -16.64 -17.57
C ARG A 292 -18.17 -16.96 -18.66
N GLU A 293 -19.33 -17.50 -18.32
CA GLU A 293 -20.41 -17.73 -19.31
C GLU A 293 -20.92 -16.41 -19.91
N ASP A 294 -21.03 -15.35 -19.09
CA ASP A 294 -21.37 -14.00 -19.58
C ASP A 294 -20.33 -13.48 -20.61
N VAL A 295 -19.04 -13.72 -20.36
CA VAL A 295 -17.98 -13.37 -21.33
C VAL A 295 -18.15 -14.14 -22.64
N LYS A 296 -18.40 -15.46 -22.59
CA LYS A 296 -18.61 -16.29 -23.79
C LYS A 296 -19.76 -15.78 -24.65
N LEU A 297 -20.84 -15.30 -24.03
CA LEU A 297 -22.02 -14.77 -24.72
C LEU A 297 -21.77 -13.40 -25.36
N HIS A 298 -21.01 -12.52 -24.69
CA HIS A 298 -20.99 -11.10 -25.03
C HIS A 298 -19.67 -10.57 -25.63
N TYR A 299 -18.56 -11.31 -25.57
CA TYR A 299 -17.24 -10.80 -25.99
C TYR A 299 -17.22 -10.30 -27.46
N LYS A 300 -17.93 -10.98 -28.37
CA LYS A 300 -17.95 -10.63 -29.80
C LYS A 300 -18.46 -9.20 -30.04
N THR A 301 -19.39 -8.70 -29.23
CA THR A 301 -19.97 -7.35 -29.37
C THR A 301 -19.32 -6.32 -28.44
N ALA A 302 -18.56 -6.76 -27.44
CA ALA A 302 -17.91 -5.89 -26.46
C ALA A 302 -16.97 -4.87 -27.11
N LYS A 303 -17.15 -3.57 -26.81
CA LYS A 303 -16.31 -2.49 -27.37
C LYS A 303 -14.97 -2.33 -26.65
N ARG A 304 -14.88 -2.80 -25.40
CA ARG A 304 -13.72 -2.70 -24.52
C ARG A 304 -13.68 -3.94 -23.62
N GLY A 305 -12.49 -4.23 -23.09
CA GLY A 305 -12.34 -5.19 -22.00
C GLY A 305 -13.19 -4.79 -20.79
N LYS A 306 -13.47 -5.77 -19.93
CA LYS A 306 -14.31 -5.61 -18.74
C LYS A 306 -13.68 -6.34 -17.56
N THR A 307 -13.73 -5.69 -16.40
CA THR A 307 -13.47 -6.31 -15.10
C THR A 307 -14.81 -6.60 -14.43
N TYR A 308 -15.00 -7.82 -13.95
CA TYR A 308 -16.18 -8.21 -13.19
C TYR A 308 -15.89 -8.05 -11.71
N LEU A 309 -16.85 -7.52 -10.95
CA LEU A 309 -16.84 -7.65 -9.51
C LEU A 309 -17.47 -9.01 -9.17
N LEU A 310 -16.80 -9.80 -8.32
CA LEU A 310 -17.36 -10.99 -7.70
C LEU A 310 -17.19 -10.82 -6.19
N ARG A 311 -18.25 -10.49 -5.46
CA ARG A 311 -18.22 -10.19 -4.03
C ARG A 311 -19.15 -11.13 -3.27
N GLU A 312 -18.69 -11.71 -2.17
CA GLU A 312 -19.55 -12.43 -1.24
C GLU A 312 -20.50 -11.45 -0.52
N ASN A 313 -21.77 -11.84 -0.43
CA ASN A 313 -22.76 -11.24 0.42
C ASN A 313 -23.24 -12.28 1.42
N THR A 314 -23.16 -11.96 2.70
CA THR A 314 -23.54 -12.85 3.80
C THR A 314 -24.87 -12.39 4.39
N ILE A 315 -25.87 -13.28 4.43
CA ILE A 315 -27.22 -13.01 4.95
C ILE A 315 -27.46 -13.93 6.14
N LYS A 316 -27.68 -13.37 7.34
CA LYS A 316 -28.03 -14.15 8.53
C LYS A 316 -29.47 -14.68 8.46
N LYS A 317 -29.65 -15.97 8.72
CA LYS A 317 -30.96 -16.64 8.86
C LYS A 317 -31.38 -16.74 10.33
N GLU A 318 -32.65 -17.11 10.57
CA GLU A 318 -33.29 -17.15 11.90
C GLU A 318 -32.58 -18.08 12.91
N GLU A 319 -31.89 -19.12 12.45
CA GLU A 319 -31.19 -20.10 13.31
C GLU A 319 -29.70 -19.77 13.53
N GLY A 320 -29.25 -18.55 13.21
CA GLY A 320 -27.83 -18.19 13.30
C GLY A 320 -26.95 -18.80 12.20
N THR A 321 -27.55 -19.50 11.24
CA THR A 321 -26.89 -19.92 10.00
C THR A 321 -26.78 -18.76 9.01
N PHE A 322 -25.83 -18.85 8.08
CA PHE A 322 -25.61 -17.82 7.06
C PHE A 322 -25.91 -18.36 5.67
N ASP A 323 -26.68 -17.60 4.88
CA ASP A 323 -26.76 -17.75 3.43
C ASP A 323 -25.68 -16.89 2.79
N LYS A 324 -24.86 -17.46 1.91
CA LYS A 324 -23.80 -16.73 1.21
C LYS A 324 -24.09 -16.76 -0.28
N ARG A 325 -23.90 -15.63 -0.96
CA ARG A 325 -24.13 -15.51 -2.41
C ARG A 325 -23.08 -14.62 -3.05
N CYS A 326 -22.81 -14.83 -4.33
CA CYS A 326 -21.98 -13.90 -5.11
C CYS A 326 -22.83 -12.75 -5.65
N VAL A 327 -22.32 -11.54 -5.53
CA VAL A 327 -22.88 -10.30 -6.05
C VAL A 327 -21.93 -9.70 -7.06
N THR A 328 -22.47 -9.29 -8.21
CA THR A 328 -21.69 -8.74 -9.33
C THR A 328 -22.00 -7.29 -9.65
N ASP A 329 -23.12 -6.76 -9.12
CA ASP A 329 -23.43 -5.34 -9.20
C ASP A 329 -22.55 -4.56 -8.21
N ASN A 330 -21.78 -3.61 -8.75
CA ASN A 330 -20.89 -2.76 -7.95
C ASN A 330 -21.65 -1.86 -6.98
N LYS A 331 -22.94 -1.61 -7.22
CA LYS A 331 -23.78 -0.73 -6.41
C LYS A 331 -24.69 -1.47 -5.44
N ALA A 332 -24.71 -2.81 -5.50
CA ALA A 332 -25.50 -3.60 -4.58
C ALA A 332 -24.96 -3.43 -3.15
N ILE A 333 -25.87 -3.38 -2.18
CA ILE A 333 -25.51 -3.41 -0.76
C ILE A 333 -25.25 -4.87 -0.39
N VAL A 334 -24.09 -5.12 0.21
CA VAL A 334 -23.71 -6.42 0.75
C VAL A 334 -23.48 -6.30 2.25
N SER A 335 -23.59 -7.43 2.94
CA SER A 335 -23.43 -7.53 4.38
C SER A 335 -22.31 -8.51 4.73
N GLU A 336 -21.53 -8.16 5.75
CA GLU A 336 -20.54 -9.02 6.39
C GLU A 336 -20.78 -9.04 7.91
N TYR A 337 -20.34 -10.11 8.55
CA TYR A 337 -20.47 -10.28 10.00
C TYR A 337 -19.11 -10.54 10.63
N ILE A 338 -18.82 -9.82 11.72
CA ILE A 338 -17.58 -9.94 12.49
C ILE A 338 -18.01 -10.04 13.95
N ASP A 339 -17.73 -11.17 14.58
CA ASP A 339 -18.34 -11.53 15.86
C ASP A 339 -19.88 -11.38 15.79
N ASN A 340 -20.44 -10.53 16.65
CA ASN A 340 -21.87 -10.21 16.69
C ASN A 340 -22.23 -8.96 15.89
N TYR A 341 -21.25 -8.29 15.28
CA TYR A 341 -21.46 -7.06 14.53
C TYR A 341 -21.78 -7.33 13.07
N ARG A 342 -22.72 -6.55 12.53
CA ARG A 342 -23.09 -6.55 11.11
C ARG A 342 -22.55 -5.30 10.43
N PHE A 343 -21.92 -5.46 9.28
CA PHE A 343 -21.44 -4.35 8.46
C PHE A 343 -22.09 -4.43 7.08
N ASP A 344 -22.89 -3.43 6.75
CA ASP A 344 -23.39 -3.18 5.40
C ASP A 344 -22.46 -2.19 4.68
N PHE A 345 -22.20 -2.43 3.40
CA PHE A 345 -21.45 -1.53 2.52
C PHE A 345 -21.80 -1.80 1.05
N THR A 346 -21.46 -0.88 0.16
CA THR A 346 -21.61 -1.06 -1.29
C THR A 346 -20.58 -2.06 -1.81
N ALA A 347 -20.98 -3.04 -2.63
CA ALA A 347 -20.13 -4.14 -3.08
C ALA A 347 -18.83 -3.70 -3.81
N GLY A 348 -18.90 -2.55 -4.49
CA GLY A 348 -17.76 -1.94 -5.17
C GLY A 348 -16.72 -1.34 -4.21
N GLU A 349 -17.14 -0.90 -3.03
CA GLU A 349 -16.30 -0.23 -2.03
C GLU A 349 -15.28 -1.19 -1.39
N PHE A 350 -14.34 -0.60 -0.65
CA PHE A 350 -13.37 -1.36 0.11
C PHE A 350 -13.98 -1.91 1.40
N PHE A 351 -13.79 -3.21 1.59
CA PHE A 351 -13.96 -3.89 2.87
C PHE A 351 -13.04 -5.10 2.87
N GLN A 352 -12.57 -5.51 4.05
CA GLN A 352 -11.57 -6.56 4.19
C GLN A 352 -11.99 -7.85 3.47
N ASN A 353 -11.05 -8.45 2.73
CA ASN A 353 -11.34 -9.55 1.81
C ASN A 353 -11.18 -10.94 2.44
N ASN A 354 -10.73 -11.01 3.69
CA ASN A 354 -10.62 -12.24 4.46
C ASN A 354 -11.38 -12.02 5.77
N ASN A 355 -12.61 -12.52 5.83
CA ASN A 355 -13.45 -12.37 7.01
C ASN A 355 -12.98 -13.26 8.18
N SER A 356 -12.34 -14.39 7.90
CA SER A 356 -11.94 -15.37 8.91
C SER A 356 -10.96 -14.80 9.93
N ILE A 357 -10.03 -13.91 9.52
CA ILE A 357 -9.02 -13.33 10.42
C ILE A 357 -9.53 -12.09 11.19
N LEU A 358 -10.64 -11.48 10.78
CA LEU A 358 -11.13 -10.22 11.37
C LEU A 358 -11.43 -10.30 12.87
N PRO A 359 -12.00 -11.39 13.42
CA PRO A 359 -12.15 -11.53 14.88
C PRO A 359 -10.81 -11.42 15.63
N ALA A 360 -9.74 -12.07 15.13
CA ALA A 360 -8.43 -12.00 15.76
C ALA A 360 -7.82 -10.59 15.69
N VAL A 361 -7.96 -9.91 14.55
CA VAL A 361 -7.42 -8.56 14.35
C VAL A 361 -8.15 -7.54 15.21
N THR A 362 -9.49 -7.56 15.19
CA THR A 362 -10.32 -6.63 15.97
C THR A 362 -10.17 -6.88 17.48
N ALA A 363 -10.01 -8.13 17.92
CA ALA A 363 -9.67 -8.45 19.30
C ALA A 363 -8.32 -7.86 19.70
N TYR A 364 -7.27 -8.08 18.88
CA TYR A 364 -5.95 -7.52 19.15
C TYR A 364 -5.96 -5.99 19.22
N VAL A 365 -6.64 -5.33 18.27
CA VAL A 365 -6.76 -3.87 18.29
C VAL A 365 -7.51 -3.40 19.53
N ARG A 366 -8.63 -4.03 19.89
CA ARG A 366 -9.42 -3.72 21.09
C ARG A 366 -8.62 -3.90 22.39
N GLU A 367 -7.77 -4.91 22.48
CA GLU A 367 -6.86 -5.10 23.62
C GLU A 367 -5.79 -4.01 23.70
N ASN A 368 -5.39 -3.46 22.55
CA ASN A 368 -4.33 -2.47 22.42
C ASN A 368 -4.83 -1.01 22.37
N ILE A 369 -6.12 -0.73 22.59
CA ILE A 369 -6.58 0.66 22.79
C ILE A 369 -6.44 1.13 24.25
N LEU A 370 -6.18 0.21 25.19
CA LEU A 370 -6.10 0.50 26.62
C LEU A 370 -4.90 1.40 26.95
N LEU A 371 -5.13 2.42 27.77
CA LEU A 371 -4.12 3.32 28.31
C LEU A 371 -3.30 2.65 29.42
N ASP A 372 -2.26 3.36 29.90
CA ASP A 372 -1.37 2.87 30.95
C ASP A 372 -2.12 2.38 32.19
N GLY A 373 -1.67 1.24 32.72
CA GLY A 373 -2.35 0.54 33.80
C GLY A 373 -3.62 -0.20 33.37
N GLY A 374 -3.85 -0.39 32.07
CA GLY A 374 -4.97 -1.15 31.52
C GLY A 374 -6.31 -0.40 31.54
N LYS A 375 -6.27 0.93 31.68
CA LYS A 375 -7.49 1.76 31.76
C LYS A 375 -8.07 1.99 30.37
N PRO A 376 -9.37 1.83 30.15
CA PRO A 376 -9.97 2.21 28.87
C PRO A 376 -9.81 3.72 28.63
N PRO A 377 -9.53 4.15 27.37
CA PRO A 377 -9.56 5.55 27.03
C PRO A 377 -11.00 6.07 27.09
N ARG A 378 -11.16 7.36 27.39
CA ARG A 378 -12.47 8.01 27.34
C ARG A 378 -12.92 8.18 25.88
N PHE A 379 -12.01 8.56 25.01
CA PHE A 379 -12.28 8.84 23.61
C PHE A 379 -11.52 7.89 22.69
N LEU A 380 -12.17 7.46 21.61
CA LEU A 380 -11.54 6.78 20.48
C LEU A 380 -11.66 7.65 19.24
N VAL A 381 -10.55 7.95 18.59
CA VAL A 381 -10.53 8.57 17.25
C VAL A 381 -10.11 7.51 16.24
N ASP A 382 -10.99 7.19 15.30
CA ASP A 382 -10.72 6.24 14.21
C ASP A 382 -10.58 7.04 12.91
N ALA A 383 -9.34 7.28 12.48
CA ALA A 383 -9.06 8.00 11.25
C ALA A 383 -8.90 7.02 10.09
N TYR A 384 -9.47 7.37 8.94
CA TYR A 384 -9.64 6.47 7.79
C TYR A 384 -10.61 5.32 8.13
N CYS A 385 -11.67 5.63 8.89
CA CYS A 385 -12.52 4.59 9.48
C CYS A 385 -13.35 3.79 8.46
N GLY A 386 -13.41 4.22 7.19
CA GLY A 386 -14.20 3.56 6.16
C GLY A 386 -15.67 3.40 6.58
N SER A 387 -16.17 2.15 6.57
CA SER A 387 -17.53 1.82 7.01
C SER A 387 -17.65 1.59 8.52
N GLY A 388 -16.65 2.01 9.31
CA GLY A 388 -16.66 2.01 10.77
C GLY A 388 -16.22 0.71 11.43
N LEU A 389 -15.33 -0.08 10.83
CA LEU A 389 -14.89 -1.38 11.37
C LEU A 389 -14.42 -1.25 12.82
N PHE A 390 -13.31 -0.55 13.04
CA PHE A 390 -12.73 -0.41 14.38
C PHE A 390 -13.57 0.48 15.29
N SER A 391 -14.14 1.55 14.76
CA SER A 391 -15.12 2.41 15.44
C SER A 391 -16.21 1.60 16.14
N ILE A 392 -16.82 0.63 15.43
CA ILE A 392 -17.92 -0.18 15.95
C ILE A 392 -17.40 -1.27 16.88
N THR A 393 -16.36 -2.03 16.47
CA THR A 393 -15.87 -3.17 17.26
C THR A 393 -15.21 -2.77 18.58
N CYS A 394 -14.73 -1.53 18.69
CA CYS A 394 -14.11 -0.98 19.90
C CYS A 394 -15.05 -0.07 20.71
N SER A 395 -16.24 0.26 20.20
CA SER A 395 -17.18 1.23 20.80
C SER A 395 -17.57 0.96 22.25
N GLN A 396 -17.67 -0.31 22.64
CA GLN A 396 -18.08 -0.73 23.99
C GLN A 396 -17.02 -0.46 25.07
N ALA A 397 -15.77 -0.22 24.66
CA ALA A 397 -14.65 -0.01 25.57
C ALA A 397 -14.38 1.47 25.87
N VAL A 398 -15.14 2.41 25.30
CA VAL A 398 -14.89 3.85 25.39
C VAL A 398 -16.17 4.63 25.63
N GLU A 399 -16.07 5.87 26.13
CA GLU A 399 -17.24 6.74 26.33
C GLU A 399 -17.76 7.27 25.00
N LYS A 400 -16.87 7.66 24.07
CA LYS A 400 -17.26 8.26 22.78
C LYS A 400 -16.27 7.91 21.67
N VAL A 401 -16.80 7.63 20.49
CA VAL A 401 -16.05 7.34 19.26
C VAL A 401 -16.24 8.46 18.25
N TYR A 402 -15.13 8.91 17.65
CA TYR A 402 -15.10 9.81 16.51
C TYR A 402 -14.49 9.09 15.32
N GLY A 403 -15.31 8.71 14.34
CA GLY A 403 -14.86 8.14 13.07
C GLY A 403 -14.71 9.24 12.03
N VAL A 404 -13.55 9.30 11.36
CA VAL A 404 -13.25 10.31 10.34
C VAL A 404 -12.84 9.65 9.04
N GLU A 405 -13.52 10.04 7.96
CA GLU A 405 -13.35 9.44 6.63
C GLU A 405 -13.58 10.50 5.54
N ILE A 406 -12.86 10.38 4.43
CA ILE A 406 -12.96 11.32 3.30
C ILE A 406 -14.12 10.97 2.35
N SER A 407 -14.48 9.69 2.28
CA SER A 407 -15.60 9.19 1.48
C SER A 407 -16.94 9.39 2.18
N ASP A 408 -17.77 10.27 1.62
CA ASP A 408 -19.16 10.49 2.06
C ASP A 408 -19.99 9.20 2.02
N GLU A 409 -19.73 8.30 1.07
CA GLU A 409 -20.42 7.01 0.97
C GLU A 409 -20.05 6.09 2.13
N SER A 410 -18.76 5.99 2.45
CA SER A 410 -18.26 5.22 3.59
C SER A 410 -18.83 5.75 4.92
N VAL A 411 -18.85 7.08 5.11
CA VAL A 411 -19.45 7.70 6.31
C VAL A 411 -20.94 7.39 6.43
N LYS A 412 -21.71 7.38 5.32
CA LYS A 412 -23.13 6.97 5.35
C LYS A 412 -23.28 5.54 5.84
N PHE A 413 -22.45 4.62 5.35
CA PHE A 413 -22.46 3.24 5.83
C PHE A 413 -21.96 3.10 7.25
N ALA A 414 -20.97 3.89 7.69
CA ALA A 414 -20.51 3.87 9.07
C ALA A 414 -21.62 4.27 10.06
N ARG A 415 -22.40 5.33 9.75
CA ARG A 415 -23.59 5.70 10.52
C ARG A 415 -24.65 4.59 10.52
N LYS A 416 -24.98 4.06 9.34
CA LYS A 416 -25.93 2.95 9.20
C LYS A 416 -25.48 1.71 9.99
N ASN A 417 -24.20 1.38 9.96
CA ASN A 417 -23.64 0.23 10.67
C ASN A 417 -23.66 0.46 12.18
N ALA A 418 -23.40 1.67 12.67
CA ALA A 418 -23.58 1.98 14.08
C ALA A 418 -25.04 1.79 14.52
N GLU A 419 -26.01 2.27 13.73
CA GLU A 419 -27.44 2.05 13.97
C GLU A 419 -27.81 0.56 13.98
N LEU A 420 -27.37 -0.20 12.97
CA LEU A 420 -27.60 -1.65 12.86
C LEU A 420 -27.07 -2.43 14.07
N ASN A 421 -25.97 -1.96 14.65
CA ASN A 421 -25.30 -2.55 15.81
C ASN A 421 -25.70 -1.92 17.14
N LYS A 422 -26.67 -0.99 17.16
CA LYS A 422 -27.16 -0.28 18.35
C LYS A 422 -26.04 0.47 19.09
N ILE A 423 -25.10 1.04 18.35
CA ILE A 423 -24.00 1.85 18.87
C ILE A 423 -24.43 3.31 18.89
N ASN A 424 -24.64 3.85 20.10
CA ASN A 424 -25.17 5.21 20.29
C ASN A 424 -24.08 6.23 20.67
N ASN A 425 -22.85 5.78 20.95
CA ASN A 425 -21.74 6.62 21.37
C ASN A 425 -20.73 6.92 20.25
N ALA A 426 -21.08 6.65 18.99
CA ALA A 426 -20.21 6.89 17.84
C ALA A 426 -20.75 8.02 16.95
N VAL A 427 -19.87 8.94 16.57
CA VAL A 427 -20.15 10.01 15.61
C VAL A 427 -19.19 9.88 14.44
N PHE A 428 -19.72 9.98 13.22
CA PHE A 428 -18.93 9.88 11.99
C PHE A 428 -18.94 11.19 11.21
N LEU A 429 -17.76 11.67 10.87
CA LEU A 429 -17.52 12.95 10.21
C LEU A 429 -16.92 12.72 8.83
N THR A 430 -17.48 13.39 7.82
CA THR A 430 -16.77 13.52 6.54
C THR A 430 -15.74 14.63 6.69
N GLY A 431 -14.46 14.29 6.60
CA GLY A 431 -13.37 15.25 6.78
C GLY A 431 -12.26 15.04 5.77
N LYS A 432 -11.66 16.13 5.30
CA LYS A 432 -10.37 16.04 4.61
C LYS A 432 -9.25 16.01 5.64
N ALA A 433 -8.14 15.38 5.25
CA ALA A 433 -6.99 15.17 6.11
C ALA A 433 -6.47 16.44 6.79
N GLU A 434 -6.67 17.64 6.22
CA GLU A 434 -5.99 18.86 6.66
C GLU A 434 -6.53 19.51 7.96
N ASN A 435 -7.69 19.10 8.48
CA ASN A 435 -8.26 19.69 9.70
C ASN A 435 -9.07 18.68 10.56
N ILE A 436 -8.65 17.42 10.61
CA ILE A 436 -9.39 16.35 11.29
C ILE A 436 -9.67 16.67 12.76
N PHE A 437 -8.72 17.26 13.46
CA PHE A 437 -8.79 17.45 14.93
C PHE A 437 -9.47 18.74 15.37
N LYS A 438 -9.68 19.70 14.46
CA LYS A 438 -10.20 21.02 14.82
C LYS A 438 -11.62 20.95 15.38
N ASP A 439 -12.40 19.97 14.90
CA ASP A 439 -13.81 19.80 15.23
C ASP A 439 -14.04 18.66 16.24
N LEU A 440 -12.97 18.08 16.82
CA LEU A 440 -13.06 17.01 17.80
C LEU A 440 -13.03 17.56 19.23
N ASP A 441 -14.12 17.33 19.95
CA ASP A 441 -14.22 17.62 21.38
C ASP A 441 -13.72 16.41 22.19
N CYS A 442 -12.39 16.27 22.29
CA CYS A 442 -11.74 15.21 23.07
C CYS A 442 -10.39 15.65 23.65
N ASP A 443 -10.14 15.28 24.90
CA ASP A 443 -8.85 15.45 25.58
C ASP A 443 -7.84 14.41 25.05
N PRO A 444 -6.71 14.81 24.43
CA PRO A 444 -5.72 13.88 23.93
C PRO A 444 -5.13 12.97 25.02
N ALA A 445 -5.06 13.41 26.28
CA ALA A 445 -4.58 12.61 27.40
C ALA A 445 -5.49 11.42 27.74
N GLN A 446 -6.77 11.49 27.31
CA GLN A 446 -7.76 10.44 27.51
C GLN A 446 -8.17 9.76 26.20
N THR A 447 -7.39 9.98 25.13
CA THR A 447 -7.73 9.53 23.78
C THR A 447 -6.80 8.42 23.30
N CYS A 448 -7.39 7.37 22.74
CA CYS A 448 -6.70 6.46 21.83
C CYS A 448 -7.06 6.83 20.39
N MET A 449 -6.07 6.82 19.50
CA MET A 449 -6.29 6.95 18.07
C MET A 449 -5.97 5.66 17.34
N ILE A 450 -6.85 5.23 16.44
CA ILE A 450 -6.59 4.20 15.45
C ILE A 450 -6.42 4.88 14.09
N ILE A 451 -5.40 4.48 13.34
CA ILE A 451 -5.20 4.93 11.96
C ILE A 451 -5.04 3.72 11.03
N ASP A 452 -5.80 3.70 9.93
CA ASP A 452 -5.71 2.68 8.87
C ASP A 452 -5.59 3.35 7.48
N PRO A 453 -4.45 4.04 7.21
CA PRO A 453 -4.29 4.82 5.99
C PRO A 453 -4.17 3.94 4.74
N PRO A 454 -4.34 4.51 3.53
CA PRO A 454 -4.11 3.79 2.28
C PRO A 454 -2.64 3.34 2.13
N ARG A 455 -2.35 2.52 1.12
CA ARG A 455 -1.00 1.93 0.85
C ARG A 455 0.17 2.92 0.76
N LYS A 456 -0.11 4.22 0.52
CA LYS A 456 0.89 5.29 0.50
C LYS A 456 1.31 5.77 1.91
N GLY A 457 0.64 5.27 2.95
CA GLY A 457 0.75 5.75 4.32
C GLY A 457 -0.05 7.02 4.57
N THR A 458 0.25 7.68 5.67
CA THR A 458 -0.29 8.99 6.02
C THR A 458 0.28 10.09 5.12
N ASP A 459 -0.52 11.12 4.84
CA ASP A 459 -0.02 12.33 4.20
C ASP A 459 0.61 13.27 5.23
N GLU A 460 1.42 14.22 4.74
CA GLU A 460 2.15 15.17 5.58
C GLU A 460 1.20 16.04 6.44
N ALA A 461 0.04 16.41 5.90
CA ALA A 461 -0.93 17.22 6.63
C ALA A 461 -1.51 16.45 7.83
N PHE A 462 -1.83 15.17 7.64
CA PHE A 462 -2.34 14.29 8.68
C PHE A 462 -1.31 14.02 9.77
N ILE A 463 -0.09 13.62 9.40
CA ILE A 463 0.92 13.22 10.39
C ILE A 463 1.38 14.41 11.24
N ASN A 464 1.45 15.62 10.67
CA ASN A 464 1.76 16.84 11.42
C ASN A 464 0.66 17.19 12.44
N GLN A 465 -0.59 16.95 12.06
CA GLN A 465 -1.71 17.08 12.97
C GLN A 465 -1.68 16.04 14.09
N LEU A 466 -1.31 14.79 13.80
CA LEU A 466 -1.11 13.74 14.81
C LEU A 466 0.00 14.12 15.80
N VAL A 467 1.13 14.63 15.29
CA VAL A 467 2.26 15.17 16.08
C VAL A 467 1.83 16.31 17.00
N THR A 468 0.86 17.12 16.56
CA THR A 468 0.32 18.23 17.35
C THR A 468 -0.72 17.76 18.37
N PHE A 469 -1.61 16.86 17.97
CA PHE A 469 -2.70 16.37 18.81
C PHE A 469 -2.22 15.44 19.92
N GLN A 470 -1.19 14.62 19.65
CA GLN A 470 -0.51 13.76 20.62
C GLN A 470 -1.50 12.89 21.43
N PRO A 471 -2.31 12.01 20.81
CA PRO A 471 -3.18 11.11 21.56
C PRO A 471 -2.34 10.26 22.53
N GLN A 472 -2.87 9.99 23.72
CA GLN A 472 -2.18 9.20 24.74
C GLN A 472 -1.76 7.82 24.22
N ARG A 473 -2.56 7.26 23.30
CA ARG A 473 -2.25 6.00 22.63
C ARG A 473 -2.54 6.06 21.14
N LEU A 474 -1.70 5.42 20.34
CA LEU A 474 -1.85 5.31 18.89
C LEU A 474 -1.75 3.83 18.47
N VAL A 475 -2.72 3.35 17.71
CA VAL A 475 -2.72 2.04 17.07
C VAL A 475 -2.70 2.27 15.55
N TYR A 476 -1.55 2.03 14.93
CA TYR A 476 -1.37 2.16 13.49
C TYR A 476 -1.56 0.80 12.83
N VAL A 477 -2.65 0.62 12.08
CA VAL A 477 -2.93 -0.52 11.18
C VAL A 477 -2.49 -0.17 9.75
N SER A 478 -1.81 -1.09 9.05
CA SER A 478 -1.32 -0.80 7.69
C SER A 478 -1.16 -2.02 6.80
N CYS A 479 -1.63 -1.88 5.56
CA CYS A 479 -1.40 -2.83 4.47
C CYS A 479 -0.05 -2.67 3.75
N ASN A 480 0.75 -1.70 4.19
CA ASN A 480 2.11 -1.49 3.73
C ASN A 480 3.03 -1.15 4.92
N VAL A 481 3.75 -2.17 5.39
CA VAL A 481 4.64 -2.05 6.55
C VAL A 481 5.85 -1.14 6.31
N HIS A 482 6.24 -0.89 5.05
CA HIS A 482 7.33 0.02 4.73
C HIS A 482 6.94 1.49 4.92
N THR A 483 5.76 1.89 4.43
CA THR A 483 5.23 3.25 4.68
C THR A 483 4.83 3.42 6.14
N GLN A 484 4.34 2.37 6.80
CA GLN A 484 4.10 2.38 8.25
C GLN A 484 5.40 2.67 9.02
N ALA A 485 6.48 1.95 8.73
CA ALA A 485 7.77 2.16 9.37
C ALA A 485 8.32 3.57 9.13
N ARG A 486 8.19 4.11 7.90
CA ARG A 486 8.53 5.50 7.56
C ARG A 486 7.76 6.51 8.42
N ASP A 487 6.45 6.34 8.51
CA ASP A 487 5.57 7.27 9.23
C ASP A 487 5.83 7.20 10.75
N VAL A 488 6.04 6.00 11.29
CA VAL A 488 6.46 5.82 12.69
C VAL A 488 7.80 6.51 12.94
N ALA A 489 8.77 6.39 12.03
CA ALA A 489 10.05 7.08 12.14
C ALA A 489 9.88 8.61 12.20
N TYR A 490 9.02 9.14 11.33
CA TYR A 490 8.71 10.56 11.32
C TYR A 490 8.09 11.01 12.64
N LEU A 491 7.09 10.27 13.14
CA LEU A 491 6.43 10.55 14.42
C LEU A 491 7.43 10.54 15.59
N LEU A 492 8.26 9.50 15.70
CA LEU A 492 9.27 9.39 16.76
C LEU A 492 10.32 10.51 16.69
N LYS A 493 10.65 10.99 15.48
CA LYS A 493 11.56 12.11 15.28
C LYS A 493 10.94 13.45 15.70
N GLN A 494 9.65 13.66 15.44
CA GLN A 494 8.96 14.91 15.79
C GLN A 494 8.47 14.92 17.25
N CYS A 495 8.17 13.76 17.81
CA CYS A 495 7.69 13.56 19.19
C CYS A 495 8.46 12.40 19.84
N PRO A 496 9.68 12.65 20.35
CA PRO A 496 10.50 11.65 21.03
C PRO A 496 9.84 11.03 22.27
N GLU A 497 8.79 11.67 22.80
CA GLU A 497 7.98 11.19 23.91
C GLU A 497 7.15 9.95 23.56
N TYR A 498 6.92 9.69 22.27
CA TYR A 498 6.29 8.45 21.86
C TYR A 498 7.24 7.25 22.00
N LYS A 499 6.70 6.16 22.50
CA LYS A 499 7.37 4.86 22.56
C LYS A 499 6.58 3.84 21.77
N VAL A 500 7.27 3.06 20.94
CA VAL A 500 6.67 1.88 20.28
C VAL A 500 6.62 0.74 21.30
N GLU A 501 5.43 0.27 21.62
CA GLU A 501 5.21 -0.81 22.59
C GLU A 501 5.15 -2.18 21.95
N SER A 502 4.56 -2.26 20.76
CA SER A 502 4.45 -3.53 20.03
C SER A 502 4.40 -3.32 18.53
N ILE A 503 4.92 -4.32 17.81
CA ILE A 503 4.83 -4.46 16.37
C ILE A 503 4.46 -5.92 16.07
N ARG A 504 3.41 -6.12 15.26
CA ARG A 504 2.89 -7.44 14.87
C ARG A 504 2.45 -7.43 13.40
N GLY A 505 2.58 -8.58 12.74
CA GLY A 505 1.99 -8.82 11.43
C GLY A 505 0.72 -9.67 11.53
N PHE A 506 -0.19 -9.54 10.56
CA PHE A 506 -1.40 -10.33 10.41
C PHE A 506 -1.50 -10.84 8.98
N ASP A 507 -1.73 -12.14 8.82
CA ASP A 507 -1.85 -12.74 7.52
C ASP A 507 -3.28 -12.64 6.96
N PHE A 508 -3.67 -11.48 6.42
CA PHE A 508 -4.94 -11.35 5.71
C PHE A 508 -4.99 -12.12 4.39
N PHE A 509 -3.84 -12.44 3.81
CA PHE A 509 -3.75 -13.02 2.47
C PHE A 509 -2.76 -14.20 2.44
N PRO A 510 -3.13 -15.36 3.03
CA PRO A 510 -2.37 -16.59 2.90
C PRO A 510 -2.07 -16.93 1.43
N GLN A 511 -0.95 -17.63 1.20
CA GLN A 511 -0.40 -17.94 -0.13
C GLN A 511 0.15 -16.73 -0.91
N THR A 512 0.03 -15.51 -0.36
CA THR A 512 0.57 -14.29 -0.96
C THR A 512 1.68 -13.71 -0.10
N LYS A 513 2.41 -12.75 -0.66
CA LYS A 513 3.43 -11.96 0.04
C LYS A 513 2.90 -10.95 1.07
N HIS A 514 1.63 -10.57 0.97
CA HIS A 514 1.08 -9.46 1.74
C HIS A 514 1.04 -9.78 3.24
N VAL A 515 1.35 -8.77 4.04
CA VAL A 515 1.24 -8.78 5.50
C VAL A 515 0.66 -7.45 5.94
N GLU A 516 -0.37 -7.50 6.78
CA GLU A 516 -0.93 -6.32 7.44
C GLU A 516 -0.16 -6.09 8.74
N GLY A 517 0.36 -4.88 8.97
CA GLY A 517 1.12 -4.54 10.18
C GLY A 517 0.27 -3.77 11.18
N VAL A 518 0.43 -4.09 12.47
CA VAL A 518 -0.09 -3.26 13.57
C VAL A 518 1.09 -2.81 14.44
N ALA A 519 1.24 -1.50 14.58
CA ALA A 519 2.19 -0.88 15.51
C ALA A 519 1.42 -0.11 16.59
N VAL A 520 1.80 -0.31 17.85
CA VAL A 520 1.14 0.33 19.00
C VAL A 520 2.14 1.25 19.68
N LEU A 521 1.74 2.50 19.89
CA LEU A 521 2.58 3.52 20.49
C LEU A 521 1.87 4.19 21.68
N SER A 522 2.63 4.52 22.71
CA SER A 522 2.18 5.28 23.88
C SER A 522 2.96 6.58 24.00
N TYR A 523 2.26 7.64 24.41
CA TYR A 523 2.85 8.94 24.67
C TYR A 523 3.29 9.03 26.15
N ASN A 524 4.58 9.21 26.41
CA ASN A 524 5.15 9.25 27.76
C ASN A 524 5.59 10.66 28.21
N GLY A 525 5.19 11.70 27.47
CA GLY A 525 5.56 13.08 27.77
C GLY A 525 4.76 13.68 28.93
N GLU A 526 5.35 14.65 29.62
CA GLU A 526 4.63 15.45 30.61
C GLU A 526 3.70 16.44 29.90
N ARG A 527 2.39 16.27 30.07
CA ARG A 527 1.40 17.25 29.59
C ARG A 527 1.29 18.38 30.62
N THR A 528 1.57 19.62 30.22
CA THR A 528 1.41 20.73 31.15
C THR A 528 -0.08 21.03 31.35
N LYS A 529 -0.49 21.38 32.59
CA LYS A 529 -1.91 21.63 32.96
C LYS A 529 -2.65 22.66 32.08
N ARG A 530 -1.95 23.47 31.28
CA ARG A 530 -2.57 24.43 30.33
C ARG A 530 -3.15 23.76 29.09
N GLU A 531 -2.70 22.56 28.73
CA GLU A 531 -3.14 21.84 27.52
C GLU A 531 -4.38 20.96 27.78
N ILE A 532 -4.71 20.71 29.06
CA ILE A 532 -5.83 19.85 29.50
C ILE A 532 -7.19 20.56 29.32
N ASN A 533 -7.21 21.89 29.15
CA ASN A 533 -8.45 22.69 29.04
C ASN A 533 -8.76 23.22 27.63
N GLY A 534 -8.11 22.73 26.57
CA GLY A 534 -8.55 22.97 25.19
C GLY A 534 -8.34 24.39 24.62
N GLU A 535 -7.56 25.27 25.26
CA GLU A 535 -7.17 26.55 24.64
C GLU A 535 -5.87 26.37 23.83
N VAL A 536 -6.02 26.08 22.54
CA VAL A 536 -4.92 26.16 21.57
C VAL A 536 -4.50 27.62 21.42
N ASN A 537 -3.43 28.02 22.11
CA ASN A 537 -2.84 29.35 21.95
C ASN A 537 -2.08 29.39 20.62
N SER A 538 -2.65 30.06 19.62
CA SER A 538 -1.96 30.43 18.38
C SER A 538 -0.87 31.45 18.69
N LYS A 539 0.31 31.01 19.13
CA LYS A 539 1.58 31.75 19.09
C LYS A 539 2.70 30.88 19.68
N THR A 540 3.42 30.19 18.81
CA THR A 540 4.81 29.80 19.10
C THR A 540 5.66 30.26 17.92
N ASN A 541 6.56 31.19 18.24
CA ASN A 541 7.57 31.74 17.36
C ASN A 541 8.42 30.61 16.76
N CYS A 542 8.32 30.40 15.44
CA CYS A 542 9.43 29.83 14.68
C CYS A 542 10.54 30.87 14.63
N GLY A 543 11.56 30.69 15.46
CA GLY A 543 12.86 31.32 15.27
C GLY A 543 13.49 30.79 13.99
N VAL A 544 13.37 31.55 12.91
CA VAL A 544 14.18 31.37 11.70
C VAL A 544 15.53 32.03 12.00
N THR A 545 16.54 31.22 12.26
CA THR A 545 17.94 31.66 12.24
C THR A 545 18.33 31.89 10.78
N ASN A 546 18.24 33.15 10.34
CA ASN A 546 18.83 33.57 9.08
C ASN A 546 20.35 33.60 9.23
N GLY A 547 21.01 32.86 8.34
CA GLY A 547 22.46 32.77 8.24
C GLY A 547 23.11 34.12 7.96
N GLU A 548 24.28 34.26 8.58
CA GLU A 548 25.20 35.37 8.55
C GLU A 548 25.66 35.71 7.12
N THR A 549 25.63 36.99 6.78
CA THR A 549 26.51 37.56 5.75
C THR A 549 27.33 38.68 6.39
N ASN A 550 28.64 38.47 6.43
CA ASN A 550 29.66 39.42 6.85
C ASN A 550 29.53 40.75 6.11
N GLY A 551 29.59 41.84 6.86
CA GLY A 551 29.72 43.20 6.36
C GLY A 551 30.17 44.14 7.48
N GLU A 552 31.48 44.31 7.62
CA GLU A 552 32.12 45.31 8.47
C GLU A 552 31.61 46.71 8.12
N ILE A 553 31.02 47.44 9.09
CA ILE A 553 31.02 48.91 9.06
C ILE A 553 31.21 49.44 10.50
N ASN A 554 32.34 50.12 10.69
CA ASN A 554 32.69 50.98 11.81
C ASN A 554 31.63 52.07 12.07
N GLY A 555 31.35 52.39 13.33
CA GLY A 555 30.64 53.64 13.61
C GLY A 555 30.07 53.79 15.03
N THR A 556 30.94 54.18 15.94
CA THR A 556 30.76 55.26 16.93
C THR A 556 29.48 55.28 17.80
N LYS A 557 29.73 55.17 19.12
CA LYS A 557 29.01 55.71 20.28
C LYS A 557 27.99 56.82 19.95
N ILE A 558 26.81 56.74 20.58
CA ILE A 558 26.19 57.85 21.36
C ILE A 558 25.26 57.23 22.42
N GLU A 559 25.17 57.98 23.51
CA GLU A 559 24.74 57.69 24.86
C GLU A 559 23.24 57.43 25.08
N GLU A 560 23.02 56.83 26.24
CA GLU A 560 21.85 56.85 27.14
C GLU A 560 20.75 57.89 26.84
N THR A 561 19.50 57.48 27.03
CA THR A 561 18.65 58.09 28.07
C THR A 561 17.42 57.22 28.34
N ASN A 562 17.21 56.95 29.63
CA ASN A 562 15.97 56.48 30.21
C ASN A 562 14.82 57.44 29.87
N GLU A 563 13.63 56.92 29.57
CA GLU A 563 12.43 57.46 30.19
C GLU A 563 11.26 56.46 30.21
N THR A 564 10.76 56.34 31.43
CA THR A 564 9.61 55.63 31.98
C THR A 564 8.24 56.01 31.42
N LYS A 565 7.29 55.09 31.69
CA LYS A 565 5.84 55.23 31.94
C LYS A 565 4.87 54.92 30.79
N GLY A 566 3.92 54.07 31.13
CA GLY A 566 2.68 53.79 30.40
C GLY A 566 2.12 52.45 30.81
#